data_AF-G0MHP1-F1
#
_entry.id   AF-G0MHP1-F1
#
_cell.length_a   1.000
_cell.length_b   1.000
_cell.length_c   1.000
_cell.angle_alpha   90.00
_cell.angle_beta   90.00
_cell.angle_gamma   90.00
#
_symmetry.space_group_name_H-M   'P 1'
#
loop_
_entity.id
_entity.type
_entity.pdbx_description
1 polymer ?
#
loop_
_entity_poly.entity_id
_entity_poly.type
_entity_poly.pdbx_seq_one_letter_code
_entity_poly.pdbx_strand_id
1 'polypeptide(L)'
;MHFPKGCKRKQKLRCRGFFIFLASSFLLQTVLCSQQAVTVKGIVNCRGHRQPGTFVQLYDEDSVFDSDDLLGSVIADHRGVFCVKGNTHEFTTIEPYIFIEHNCGYEGLNEKRVFTRLVPVEYITEGPKAKHVYHMGDIELLTADAPVQKYDKRIYVETNIDERIRQCIPIYVQYKRFYEKTVFETKTHESVLPTDEEPVVVEEPVVEPTGDNEEIVTATEENLESGEEETVEPVVSDAEKNNEEERLRLEEEQRRLDEIRRLEEESLRLEEIRRIEEEKKRIEEIRRQEEEQQRIELERREEERRLETERRAEEERKREEEAKLQEQRRKEQEEEHKRRMEEYHRREQERQDALKRREEQIKRREEEEKSRILESSSEKVEKKDPCVHYPVLTQGHSISRSIEARHEYVEDPCLKK
;
A
#
# COMPACT_ATOMS: atom_id res chain seq x y z
N MET A 1 75.59 -34.11 -51.14
CA MET A 1 75.40 -35.46 -50.54
C MET A 1 74.23 -35.40 -49.56
N HIS A 2 73.65 -36.54 -49.19
CA HIS A 2 72.67 -36.77 -48.11
C HIS A 2 71.39 -35.92 -47.99
N PHE A 3 70.28 -36.53 -48.44
CA PHE A 3 69.06 -36.72 -47.63
C PHE A 3 69.16 -38.10 -46.91
N PRO A 4 68.15 -38.61 -46.14
CA PRO A 4 66.90 -38.02 -45.57
C PRO A 4 67.01 -37.98 -44.00
N LYS A 5 66.01 -38.02 -43.08
CA LYS A 5 64.58 -38.45 -43.03
C LYS A 5 63.81 -37.75 -41.89
N GLY A 6 62.48 -37.61 -42.01
CA GLY A 6 61.53 -37.45 -40.88
C GLY A 6 60.93 -36.03 -40.69
N CYS A 7 59.67 -35.86 -40.25
CA CYS A 7 58.61 -36.84 -39.98
C CYS A 7 57.17 -36.26 -40.15
N LYS A 8 56.23 -37.12 -40.59
CA LYS A 8 54.74 -37.07 -40.62
C LYS A 8 54.03 -35.71 -40.35
N ARG A 9 53.33 -35.11 -41.32
CA ARG A 9 51.91 -35.39 -41.72
C ARG A 9 50.87 -35.39 -40.59
N LYS A 10 49.92 -34.45 -40.66
CA LYS A 10 48.45 -34.66 -40.54
C LYS A 10 47.72 -33.74 -41.52
N GLN A 11 46.49 -34.08 -41.93
CA GLN A 11 45.80 -33.44 -43.06
C GLN A 11 45.09 -32.12 -42.73
N LYS A 12 45.00 -31.23 -43.72
CA LYS A 12 43.99 -30.16 -43.77
C LYS A 12 42.65 -30.77 -44.21
N LEU A 13 41.59 -30.57 -43.44
CA LEU A 13 40.21 -30.71 -43.90
C LEU A 13 39.53 -29.33 -43.87
N ARG A 14 38.58 -29.08 -44.78
CA ARG A 14 38.04 -27.73 -45.06
C ARG A 14 36.76 -27.46 -44.27
N CYS A 15 36.86 -26.77 -43.15
CA CYS A 15 35.70 -26.16 -42.48
C CYS A 15 35.61 -24.66 -42.82
N ARG A 16 35.00 -24.33 -43.96
CA ARG A 16 34.49 -22.98 -44.26
C ARG A 16 32.96 -23.05 -44.11
N GLY A 17 32.37 -22.25 -43.22
CA GLY A 17 30.90 -22.13 -43.12
C GLY A 17 30.33 -22.07 -41.70
N PHE A 18 31.02 -22.63 -40.68
CA PHE A 18 30.48 -22.68 -39.30
C PHE A 18 30.44 -21.32 -38.57
N PHE A 19 30.82 -20.23 -39.25
CA PHE A 19 30.78 -18.86 -38.74
C PHE A 19 29.43 -18.13 -38.96
N ILE A 20 28.45 -18.79 -39.58
CA ILE A 20 27.13 -18.19 -39.89
C ILE A 20 26.09 -18.47 -38.79
N PHE A 21 26.13 -19.64 -38.14
CA PHE A 21 25.14 -20.04 -37.13
C PHE A 21 25.31 -19.39 -35.75
N LEU A 22 26.48 -18.84 -35.43
CA LEU A 22 26.70 -18.10 -34.18
C LEU A 22 26.41 -16.58 -34.30
N ALA A 23 26.18 -16.08 -35.52
CA ALA A 23 25.74 -14.70 -35.75
C ALA A 23 24.20 -14.59 -35.76
N SER A 24 23.49 -15.63 -36.22
CA SER A 24 22.02 -15.65 -36.27
C SER A 24 21.33 -15.76 -34.90
N SER A 25 22.05 -16.20 -33.85
CA SER A 25 21.50 -16.28 -32.49
C SER A 25 21.68 -14.99 -31.67
N PHE A 26 22.48 -14.04 -32.14
CA PHE A 26 22.82 -12.80 -31.40
C PHE A 26 22.11 -11.56 -31.97
N LEU A 27 21.11 -11.76 -32.83
CA LEU A 27 20.29 -10.72 -33.47
C LEU A 27 18.78 -10.93 -33.25
N LEU A 28 18.40 -11.79 -32.29
CA LEU A 28 17.00 -11.99 -31.87
C LEU A 28 16.84 -11.77 -30.36
N GLN A 29 17.43 -10.68 -29.86
CA GLN A 29 17.21 -10.19 -28.49
C GLN A 29 17.00 -8.67 -28.49
N THR A 30 16.27 -8.19 -29.51
CA THR A 30 15.65 -6.86 -29.50
C THR A 30 14.54 -6.85 -28.47
N VAL A 31 14.80 -6.12 -27.38
CA VAL A 31 13.93 -5.84 -26.24
C VAL A 31 12.45 -5.71 -26.66
N LEU A 32 11.60 -6.60 -26.12
CA LEU A 32 10.13 -6.55 -26.27
C LEU A 32 9.44 -5.70 -25.17
N CYS A 33 10.22 -5.14 -24.24
CA CYS A 33 9.73 -4.14 -23.30
C CYS A 33 9.59 -2.80 -24.03
N SER A 34 8.36 -2.32 -24.12
CA SER A 34 8.01 -1.00 -24.65
C SER A 34 7.93 0.01 -23.50
N GLN A 35 8.54 1.19 -23.67
CA GLN A 35 8.30 2.28 -22.74
C GLN A 35 6.95 2.92 -23.07
N GLN A 36 6.09 3.08 -22.07
CA GLN A 36 4.75 3.66 -22.22
C GLN A 36 4.56 4.79 -21.22
N ALA A 37 3.87 5.84 -21.65
CA ALA A 37 3.67 7.04 -20.84
C ALA A 37 2.23 7.55 -20.94
N VAL A 38 1.73 8.04 -19.82
CA VAL A 38 0.38 8.60 -19.66
C VAL A 38 0.46 9.94 -18.91
N THR A 39 -0.53 10.80 -19.10
CA THR A 39 -0.62 12.08 -18.37
C THR A 39 -2.08 12.43 -18.16
N VAL A 40 -2.43 12.72 -16.90
CA VAL A 40 -3.82 12.85 -16.45
C VAL A 40 -4.01 14.19 -15.76
N LYS A 41 -5.10 14.89 -16.10
CA LYS A 41 -5.47 16.19 -15.55
C LYS A 41 -6.93 16.17 -15.09
N GLY A 42 -7.17 16.63 -13.86
CA GLY A 42 -8.50 16.78 -13.30
C GLY A 42 -8.57 17.90 -12.28
N ILE A 43 -9.76 18.08 -11.68
CA ILE A 43 -9.99 19.06 -10.62
C ILE A 43 -10.74 18.38 -9.48
N VAL A 44 -10.19 18.42 -8.26
CA VAL A 44 -10.74 17.72 -7.10
C VAL A 44 -11.71 18.60 -6.32
N ASN A 45 -12.87 18.04 -5.98
CA ASN A 45 -13.96 18.64 -5.22
C ASN A 45 -14.31 17.79 -3.99
N CYS A 46 -14.81 18.45 -2.95
CA CYS A 46 -15.55 17.84 -1.86
C CYS A 46 -16.79 18.70 -1.59
N ARG A 47 -17.99 18.13 -1.67
CA ARG A 47 -19.28 18.84 -1.49
C ARG A 47 -19.39 20.08 -2.39
N GLY A 48 -18.90 19.99 -3.63
CA GLY A 48 -18.85 21.10 -4.60
C GLY A 48 -17.76 22.16 -4.33
N HIS A 49 -16.96 22.04 -3.28
CA HIS A 49 -15.84 22.95 -2.99
C HIS A 49 -14.50 22.37 -3.47
N ARG A 50 -13.72 23.17 -4.22
CA ARG A 50 -12.37 22.82 -4.66
C ARG A 50 -11.48 22.38 -3.49
N GLN A 51 -10.72 21.31 -3.66
CA GLN A 51 -9.82 20.75 -2.64
C GLN A 51 -8.35 21.04 -2.95
N PRO A 52 -7.80 22.17 -2.48
CA PRO A 52 -6.38 22.45 -2.63
C PRO A 52 -5.55 21.57 -1.70
N GLY A 53 -4.38 21.14 -2.16
CA GLY A 53 -3.48 20.29 -1.35
C GLY A 53 -3.83 18.80 -1.34
N THR A 54 -4.85 18.33 -2.06
CA THR A 54 -5.11 16.89 -2.26
C THR A 54 -3.89 16.22 -2.87
N PHE A 55 -3.43 15.12 -2.27
CA PHE A 55 -2.41 14.25 -2.85
C PHE A 55 -3.09 13.31 -3.85
N VAL A 56 -2.57 13.27 -5.07
CA VAL A 56 -3.09 12.46 -6.18
C VAL A 56 -1.97 11.57 -6.68
N GLN A 57 -2.22 10.27 -6.73
CA GLN A 57 -1.29 9.24 -7.19
C GLN A 57 -1.78 8.63 -8.50
N LEU A 58 -0.84 8.13 -9.29
CA LEU A 58 -1.05 7.42 -10.54
C LEU A 58 -0.28 6.10 -10.43
N TYR A 59 -1.00 5.00 -10.53
CA TYR A 59 -0.51 3.63 -10.40
C TYR A 59 -0.75 2.84 -11.69
N ASP A 60 -0.06 1.72 -11.86
CA ASP A 60 -0.41 0.65 -12.80
C ASP A 60 -1.03 -0.55 -12.05
N GLU A 61 -2.08 -1.16 -12.61
CA GLU A 61 -2.74 -2.36 -12.06
C GLU A 61 -2.10 -3.62 -12.64
N ASP A 62 -1.14 -4.22 -11.91
CA ASP A 62 -0.29 -5.29 -12.44
C ASP A 62 -0.96 -6.68 -12.29
N SER A 63 -1.74 -7.04 -13.32
CA SER A 63 -2.72 -8.13 -13.40
C SER A 63 -2.24 -9.58 -13.07
N VAL A 64 -1.05 -9.83 -12.50
CA VAL A 64 -0.55 -11.21 -12.25
C VAL A 64 0.17 -11.48 -10.91
N PHE A 65 1.24 -10.76 -10.52
CA PHE A 65 2.13 -11.24 -9.43
C PHE A 65 2.87 -10.23 -8.53
N ASP A 66 2.83 -8.92 -8.80
CA ASP A 66 3.50 -7.90 -7.97
C ASP A 66 2.51 -6.86 -7.43
N SER A 67 2.99 -5.87 -6.67
CA SER A 67 2.16 -4.79 -6.09
C SER A 67 2.18 -3.54 -6.97
N ASP A 68 0.98 -3.01 -7.27
CA ASP A 68 0.69 -1.83 -8.10
C ASP A 68 1.81 -0.78 -8.16
N ASP A 69 2.35 -0.56 -9.37
CA ASP A 69 3.59 0.20 -9.55
C ASP A 69 3.34 1.71 -9.60
N LEU A 70 4.07 2.51 -8.80
CA LEU A 70 3.79 3.95 -8.64
C LEU A 70 4.39 4.77 -9.79
N LEU A 71 3.64 4.91 -10.88
CA LEU A 71 4.01 5.70 -12.07
C LEU A 71 4.25 7.18 -11.78
N GLY A 72 3.57 7.76 -10.78
CA GLY A 72 3.78 9.16 -10.39
C GLY A 72 2.83 9.68 -9.32
N SER A 73 3.13 10.86 -8.78
CA SER A 73 2.26 11.55 -7.82
C SER A 73 2.39 13.08 -7.92
N VAL A 74 1.37 13.79 -7.45
CA VAL A 74 1.29 15.26 -7.46
C VAL A 74 0.40 15.78 -6.34
N ILE A 75 0.58 17.04 -5.94
CA ILE A 75 -0.32 17.75 -5.03
C ILE A 75 -1.16 18.75 -5.84
N ALA A 76 -2.48 18.73 -5.64
CA ALA A 76 -3.42 19.62 -6.32
C ALA A 76 -3.20 21.11 -5.94
N ASP A 77 -3.33 22.00 -6.92
CA ASP A 77 -3.07 23.43 -6.76
C ASP A 77 -4.12 24.16 -5.88
N HIS A 78 -3.96 25.46 -5.68
CA HIS A 78 -4.88 26.27 -4.86
C HIS A 78 -6.34 26.34 -5.39
N ARG A 79 -6.60 25.78 -6.58
CA ARG A 79 -7.92 25.66 -7.23
C ARG A 79 -8.42 24.21 -7.26
N GLY A 80 -7.69 23.27 -6.64
CA GLY A 80 -7.92 21.83 -6.70
C GLY A 80 -7.49 21.18 -8.02
N VAL A 81 -6.81 21.89 -8.92
CA VAL A 81 -6.38 21.35 -10.23
C VAL A 81 -5.09 20.56 -10.07
N PHE A 82 -5.05 19.34 -10.59
CA PHE A 82 -3.85 18.51 -10.64
C PHE A 82 -3.47 18.17 -12.09
N CYS A 83 -2.18 17.87 -12.30
CA CYS A 83 -1.72 17.20 -13.51
C CYS A 83 -0.60 16.24 -13.14
N VAL A 84 -0.86 14.94 -13.24
CA VAL A 84 0.11 13.87 -12.94
C VAL A 84 0.62 13.26 -14.25
N LYS A 85 1.90 12.92 -14.27
CA LYS A 85 2.64 12.39 -15.43
C LYS A 85 3.35 11.13 -14.96
N GLY A 86 3.25 10.03 -15.72
CA GLY A 86 3.89 8.76 -15.39
C GLY A 86 4.37 8.03 -16.63
N ASN A 87 5.36 7.16 -16.47
CA ASN A 87 5.81 6.22 -17.50
C ASN A 87 6.47 5.00 -16.85
N THR A 88 6.29 3.83 -17.47
CA THR A 88 6.96 2.57 -17.09
C THR A 88 7.42 1.80 -18.33
N HIS A 89 7.98 0.62 -18.12
CA HIS A 89 8.74 -0.19 -19.08
C HIS A 89 8.19 -1.62 -19.13
N GLU A 90 7.20 -1.87 -19.99
CA GLU A 90 6.37 -3.07 -19.94
C GLU A 90 6.31 -3.87 -21.24
N PHE A 91 6.00 -5.16 -21.12
CA PHE A 91 5.75 -6.07 -22.25
C PHE A 91 4.28 -6.04 -22.72
N THR A 92 3.38 -5.70 -21.82
CA THR A 92 1.93 -5.52 -21.98
C THR A 92 1.59 -4.06 -22.25
N THR A 93 0.32 -3.76 -22.51
CA THR A 93 -0.19 -2.39 -22.42
C THR A 93 -0.47 -2.09 -20.95
N ILE A 94 0.02 -0.96 -20.46
CA ILE A 94 -0.19 -0.51 -19.07
C ILE A 94 -1.70 -0.38 -18.76
N GLU A 95 -2.11 -0.63 -17.51
CA GLU A 95 -3.50 -0.50 -17.01
C GLU A 95 -3.61 0.64 -15.96
N PRO A 96 -3.27 1.90 -16.30
CA PRO A 96 -3.03 2.94 -15.31
C PRO A 96 -4.30 3.50 -14.69
N TYR A 97 -4.26 3.75 -13.37
CA TYR A 97 -5.37 4.33 -12.62
C TYR A 97 -4.95 5.47 -11.69
N ILE A 98 -5.88 6.40 -11.44
CA ILE A 98 -5.73 7.46 -10.45
C ILE A 98 -6.21 6.96 -9.09
N PHE A 99 -5.39 7.17 -8.07
CA PHE A 99 -5.66 6.89 -6.66
C PHE A 99 -5.65 8.19 -5.86
N ILE A 100 -6.70 8.44 -5.06
CA ILE A 100 -6.80 9.58 -4.15
C ILE A 100 -7.30 9.10 -2.79
N GLU A 101 -6.47 9.24 -1.76
CA GLU A 101 -6.85 9.01 -0.36
C GLU A 101 -7.45 10.31 0.23
N HIS A 102 -8.63 10.23 0.87
CA HIS A 102 -9.35 11.41 1.39
C HIS A 102 -10.17 11.14 2.66
N ASN A 103 -10.57 12.22 3.32
CA ASN A 103 -11.57 12.20 4.41
C ASN A 103 -12.79 13.11 4.11
N CYS A 104 -13.01 13.46 2.83
CA CYS A 104 -14.23 14.14 2.40
C CYS A 104 -15.46 13.31 2.75
N GLY A 105 -16.41 13.88 3.50
CA GLY A 105 -17.67 13.22 3.86
C GLY A 105 -17.66 12.49 5.21
N TYR A 106 -16.48 12.15 5.75
CA TYR A 106 -16.30 11.32 6.95
C TYR A 106 -15.53 12.08 8.05
N GLU A 107 -15.56 13.42 8.02
CA GLU A 107 -14.71 14.26 8.87
C GLU A 107 -14.92 13.97 10.37
N GLY A 108 -13.85 13.59 11.07
CA GLY A 108 -13.88 13.22 12.49
C GLY A 108 -13.97 11.71 12.74
N LEU A 109 -14.12 10.88 11.71
CA LEU A 109 -13.84 9.45 11.80
C LEU A 109 -12.34 9.19 11.57
N ASN A 110 -11.84 8.11 12.17
CA ASN A 110 -10.47 7.61 11.98
C ASN A 110 -10.30 6.78 10.68
N GLU A 111 -11.39 6.56 9.95
CA GLU A 111 -11.38 5.92 8.63
C GLU A 111 -11.06 6.97 7.56
N LYS A 112 -10.17 6.62 6.63
CA LYS A 112 -10.04 7.33 5.36
C LYS A 112 -10.77 6.56 4.28
N ARG A 113 -11.16 7.26 3.21
CA ARG A 113 -11.76 6.67 2.00
C ARG A 113 -10.82 6.87 0.81
N VAL A 114 -11.02 6.04 -0.20
CA VAL A 114 -10.19 6.01 -1.40
C VAL A 114 -11.10 6.18 -2.62
N PHE A 115 -10.72 7.10 -3.50
CA PHE A 115 -11.26 7.22 -4.84
C PHE A 115 -10.27 6.60 -5.82
N THR A 116 -10.71 5.60 -6.60
CA THR A 116 -9.96 5.02 -7.71
C THR A 116 -10.67 5.24 -9.04
N ARG A 117 -9.90 5.48 -10.11
CA ARG A 117 -10.43 5.58 -11.48
C ARG A 117 -9.39 5.25 -12.55
N LEU A 118 -9.66 4.19 -13.32
CA LEU A 118 -8.90 3.80 -14.51
C LEU A 118 -8.84 4.92 -15.56
N VAL A 119 -7.71 5.00 -16.26
CA VAL A 119 -7.46 5.89 -17.40
C VAL A 119 -7.69 5.11 -18.70
N PRO A 120 -8.47 5.64 -19.67
CA PRO A 120 -8.74 4.90 -20.91
C PRO A 120 -7.48 4.67 -21.75
N VAL A 121 -7.37 3.48 -22.33
CA VAL A 121 -6.21 3.01 -23.10
C VAL A 121 -5.86 3.94 -24.27
N GLU A 122 -6.83 4.67 -24.84
CA GLU A 122 -6.57 5.65 -25.91
C GLU A 122 -5.60 6.79 -25.53
N TYR A 123 -5.37 7.03 -24.23
CA TYR A 123 -4.49 8.09 -23.71
C TYR A 123 -3.10 7.59 -23.31
N ILE A 124 -2.88 6.28 -23.33
CA ILE A 124 -1.54 5.66 -23.21
C ILE A 124 -0.80 5.91 -24.51
N THR A 125 0.48 6.28 -24.44
CA THR A 125 1.29 6.42 -25.66
C THR A 125 2.71 5.89 -25.49
N GLU A 126 3.17 5.10 -26.47
CA GLU A 126 4.56 4.64 -26.57
C GLU A 126 5.58 5.80 -26.53
N GLY A 127 6.61 5.63 -25.71
CA GLY A 127 7.72 6.55 -25.49
C GLY A 127 7.79 7.07 -24.03
N PRO A 128 8.85 7.82 -23.68
CA PRO A 128 9.07 8.34 -22.32
C PRO A 128 8.13 9.49 -21.90
N LYS A 129 7.22 9.94 -22.78
CA LYS A 129 6.33 11.10 -22.56
C LYS A 129 5.01 10.92 -23.28
N ALA A 130 3.91 11.16 -22.57
CA ALA A 130 2.56 11.13 -23.14
C ALA A 130 2.41 12.15 -24.28
N LYS A 131 1.83 11.73 -25.42
CA LYS A 131 1.54 12.62 -26.56
C LYS A 131 0.21 13.38 -26.37
N HIS A 132 -0.65 12.88 -25.49
CA HIS A 132 -1.97 13.41 -25.17
C HIS A 132 -2.16 13.53 -23.64
N VAL A 133 -3.16 14.30 -23.22
CA VAL A 133 -3.53 14.48 -21.80
C VAL A 133 -4.95 13.98 -21.62
N TYR A 134 -5.15 13.02 -20.72
CA TYR A 134 -6.47 12.58 -20.32
C TYR A 134 -7.10 13.62 -19.38
N HIS A 135 -8.26 14.15 -19.77
CA HIS A 135 -8.99 15.14 -18.99
C HIS A 135 -10.15 14.46 -18.25
N MET A 136 -9.97 14.16 -16.96
CA MET A 136 -11.01 13.54 -16.12
C MET A 136 -12.17 14.49 -15.78
N GLY A 137 -11.95 15.81 -15.92
CA GLY A 137 -12.93 16.83 -15.53
C GLY A 137 -12.96 17.09 -14.03
N ASP A 138 -14.16 17.35 -13.50
CA ASP A 138 -14.41 17.58 -12.07
C ASP A 138 -14.64 16.24 -11.36
N ILE A 139 -13.79 15.93 -10.37
CA ILE A 139 -13.88 14.74 -9.51
C ILE A 139 -14.50 15.16 -8.18
N GLU A 140 -15.69 14.66 -7.85
CA GLU A 140 -16.32 14.84 -6.54
C GLU A 140 -15.98 13.65 -5.64
N LEU A 141 -15.30 13.92 -4.52
CA LEU A 141 -14.86 12.92 -3.55
C LEU A 141 -15.96 12.51 -2.55
N LEU A 142 -17.08 13.24 -2.51
CA LEU A 142 -18.22 12.87 -1.68
C LEU A 142 -18.96 11.66 -2.27
N THR A 143 -18.84 10.51 -1.63
CA THR A 143 -19.58 9.30 -2.00
C THR A 143 -21.05 9.38 -1.57
N ALA A 144 -21.93 8.62 -2.23
CA ALA A 144 -23.37 8.63 -1.92
C ALA A 144 -23.73 7.89 -0.62
N ASP A 145 -22.87 6.99 -0.15
CA ASP A 145 -22.95 6.31 1.16
C ASP A 145 -22.34 7.13 2.30
N ALA A 146 -21.69 8.26 2.00
CA ALA A 146 -21.03 9.07 3.00
C ALA A 146 -22.01 9.42 4.12
N PRO A 147 -21.66 9.18 5.40
CA PRO A 147 -22.44 9.65 6.53
C PRO A 147 -22.26 11.15 6.61
N VAL A 148 -22.99 11.88 5.75
CA VAL A 148 -23.00 13.35 5.70
C VAL A 148 -23.65 13.85 6.98
N GLN A 149 -22.85 13.82 8.05
CA GLN A 149 -23.07 14.63 9.21
C GLN A 149 -23.29 16.03 8.68
N LYS A 150 -24.45 16.58 9.00
CA LYS A 150 -24.53 18.02 9.14
C LYS A 150 -23.58 18.38 10.28
N TYR A 151 -22.33 18.63 9.91
CA TYR A 151 -21.66 19.81 10.38
C TYR A 151 -22.51 21.01 9.96
N ASP A 152 -23.62 21.18 10.68
CA ASP A 152 -24.11 22.49 11.05
C ASP A 152 -22.86 23.18 11.57
N LYS A 153 -22.26 24.03 10.72
CA LYS A 153 -21.21 24.95 11.14
C LYS A 153 -21.76 25.55 12.42
N ARG A 154 -21.05 25.38 13.54
CA ARG A 154 -21.45 26.01 14.79
C ARG A 154 -21.29 27.50 14.57
N ILE A 155 -22.33 28.12 14.02
CA ILE A 155 -22.44 29.56 13.84
C ILE A 155 -22.42 30.06 15.26
N TYR A 156 -21.25 30.55 15.67
CA TYR A 156 -21.12 31.37 16.85
C TYR A 156 -21.93 32.64 16.54
N VAL A 157 -23.22 32.57 16.89
CA VAL A 157 -24.21 33.64 16.75
C VAL A 157 -23.59 34.91 17.29
N GLU A 158 -23.36 35.86 16.39
CA GLU A 158 -22.28 36.86 16.40
C GLU A 158 -21.73 37.25 17.78
N THR A 159 -20.93 36.36 18.38
CA THR A 159 -20.26 36.65 19.63
C THR A 159 -19.17 37.68 19.36
N ASN A 160 -19.17 38.73 20.17
CA ASN A 160 -18.28 39.88 20.00
C ASN A 160 -16.82 39.40 19.84
N ILE A 161 -16.00 40.14 19.08
CA ILE A 161 -14.59 39.81 18.82
C ILE A 161 -13.83 39.52 20.12
N ASP A 162 -14.18 40.20 21.22
CA ASP A 162 -13.65 39.96 22.56
C ASP A 162 -13.88 38.53 23.10
N GLU A 163 -14.98 37.86 22.75
CA GLU A 163 -15.24 36.46 23.14
C GLU A 163 -14.45 35.48 22.28
N ARG A 164 -14.28 35.77 20.98
CA ARG A 164 -13.36 34.99 20.13
C ARG A 164 -11.92 35.12 20.64
N ILE A 165 -11.51 36.31 21.07
CA ILE A 165 -10.22 36.52 21.75
C ILE A 165 -10.18 35.71 23.05
N ARG A 166 -11.22 35.73 23.89
CA ARG A 166 -11.30 34.89 25.11
C ARG A 166 -11.27 33.38 24.84
N GLN A 167 -11.74 32.89 23.69
CA GLN A 167 -11.66 31.48 23.30
C GLN A 167 -10.30 31.11 22.69
N CYS A 168 -9.61 32.05 22.04
CA CYS A 168 -8.21 31.86 21.64
C CYS A 168 -7.24 31.98 22.83
N ILE A 169 -7.58 32.74 23.88
CA ILE A 169 -6.77 32.92 25.09
C ILE A 169 -6.37 31.61 25.77
N PRO A 170 -7.22 30.58 26.04
CA PRO A 170 -6.76 29.34 26.65
C PRO A 170 -5.73 28.57 25.80
N ILE A 171 -5.86 28.58 24.46
CA ILE A 171 -4.87 27.98 23.55
C ILE A 171 -3.56 28.80 23.56
N TYR A 172 -3.68 30.12 23.48
CA TYR A 172 -2.53 31.03 23.56
C TYR A 172 -1.83 30.97 24.93
N VAL A 173 -2.58 30.72 26.02
CA VAL A 173 -2.07 30.53 27.38
C VAL A 173 -1.48 29.14 27.58
N GLN A 174 -1.95 28.09 26.91
CA GLN A 174 -1.24 26.82 26.83
C GLN A 174 0.12 26.97 26.13
N TYR A 175 0.16 27.63 24.96
CA TYR A 175 1.42 27.94 24.27
C TYR A 175 2.33 28.85 25.11
N LYS A 176 1.79 29.88 25.75
CA LYS A 176 2.54 30.78 26.63
C LYS A 176 3.08 30.03 27.85
N ARG A 177 2.31 29.13 28.48
CA ARG A 177 2.79 28.23 29.55
C ARG A 177 3.91 27.30 29.05
N PHE A 178 3.84 26.80 27.82
CA PHE A 178 4.91 25.97 27.25
C PHE A 178 6.21 26.75 27.08
N TYR A 179 6.16 27.98 26.56
CA TYR A 179 7.32 28.87 26.43
C TYR A 179 7.80 29.46 27.76
N GLU A 180 6.92 29.70 28.72
CA GLU A 180 7.32 30.14 30.07
C GLU A 180 7.98 28.98 30.84
N LYS A 181 7.52 27.74 30.67
CA LYS A 181 8.13 26.55 31.28
C LYS A 181 9.57 26.30 30.79
N THR A 182 9.92 26.70 29.56
CA THR A 182 11.30 26.62 29.04
C THR A 182 12.16 27.85 29.36
N VAL A 183 11.61 28.88 30.01
CA VAL A 183 12.32 30.10 30.43
C VAL A 183 12.44 30.21 31.97
N PHE A 184 11.52 29.61 32.72
CA PHE A 184 11.46 29.65 34.19
C PHE A 184 12.02 28.40 34.89
N GLU A 185 13.03 27.74 34.32
CA GLU A 185 14.01 26.98 35.14
C GLU A 185 14.82 27.89 36.08
N THR A 186 14.68 29.22 35.93
CA THR A 186 15.15 30.20 36.93
C THR A 186 13.97 30.81 37.72
N LYS A 187 14.06 30.71 39.06
CA LYS A 187 13.22 31.35 40.10
C LYS A 187 11.83 30.78 40.38
N THR A 188 11.79 29.97 41.44
CA THR A 188 10.82 29.98 42.56
C THR A 188 9.85 31.18 42.64
N HIS A 189 8.54 30.93 42.80
CA HIS A 189 7.93 30.82 44.15
C HIS A 189 6.58 30.07 44.12
N GLU A 190 6.07 29.74 45.30
CA GLU A 190 4.94 28.86 45.65
C GLU A 190 3.63 29.61 45.95
N SER A 191 2.46 29.01 45.60
CA SER A 191 1.19 29.16 46.38
C SER A 191 0.02 28.22 45.98
N VAL A 192 -0.23 27.22 46.84
CA VAL A 192 -1.53 26.72 47.42
C VAL A 192 -2.79 26.41 46.56
N LEU A 193 -3.49 25.32 46.93
CA LEU A 193 -4.78 24.78 46.42
C LEU A 193 -6.03 25.55 46.95
N PRO A 194 -7.28 25.20 46.55
CA PRO A 194 -8.05 24.13 47.23
C PRO A 194 -8.85 23.18 46.30
N THR A 195 -9.35 22.10 46.90
CA THR A 195 -10.26 21.04 46.39
C THR A 195 -11.73 21.29 46.82
N ASP A 196 -12.80 20.61 46.34
CA ASP A 196 -13.46 19.32 46.76
C ASP A 196 -14.94 19.38 46.20
N GLU A 197 -15.92 18.44 46.28
CA GLU A 197 -16.15 17.09 46.87
C GLU A 197 -17.34 16.37 46.13
N GLU A 198 -17.55 15.05 46.31
CA GLU A 198 -18.69 14.19 45.84
C GLU A 198 -18.89 12.99 46.84
N PRO A 199 -19.66 11.87 46.65
CA PRO A 199 -20.72 11.44 45.69
C PRO A 199 -21.99 10.80 46.38
N VAL A 200 -22.46 9.60 45.96
CA VAL A 200 -23.50 8.65 46.55
C VAL A 200 -24.98 8.93 46.15
N VAL A 201 -25.82 8.10 45.49
CA VAL A 201 -26.13 6.63 45.33
C VAL A 201 -27.25 6.13 46.31
N VAL A 202 -28.32 5.41 45.91
CA VAL A 202 -28.58 3.93 46.09
C VAL A 202 -30.03 3.49 45.63
N GLU A 203 -30.12 2.45 44.77
CA GLU A 203 -31.06 1.26 44.61
C GLU A 203 -32.63 1.24 44.50
N GLU A 204 -33.13 0.11 43.93
CA GLU A 204 -34.53 -0.41 43.74
C GLU A 204 -34.72 -1.79 44.45
N PRO A 205 -35.92 -2.46 44.48
CA PRO A 205 -36.07 -3.75 43.75
C PRO A 205 -37.48 -4.32 43.37
N VAL A 206 -37.50 -5.09 42.26
CA VAL A 206 -38.21 -6.35 41.82
C VAL A 206 -39.39 -7.01 42.59
N VAL A 207 -40.40 -7.54 41.84
CA VAL A 207 -41.30 -8.71 42.17
C VAL A 207 -41.66 -9.53 40.91
N GLU A 208 -42.04 -10.82 41.05
CA GLU A 208 -42.30 -11.86 40.01
C GLU A 208 -43.81 -12.14 39.65
N PRO A 209 -44.13 -12.96 38.60
CA PRO A 209 -45.50 -13.13 38.05
C PRO A 209 -46.26 -14.44 38.42
N THR A 210 -47.52 -14.57 37.93
CA THR A 210 -48.44 -15.72 38.11
C THR A 210 -49.05 -16.20 36.77
N GLY A 211 -49.66 -17.41 36.70
CA GLY A 211 -50.23 -17.98 35.47
C GLY A 211 -51.61 -18.68 35.61
N ASP A 212 -51.82 -19.67 34.71
CA ASP A 212 -52.79 -20.79 34.74
C ASP A 212 -54.11 -20.72 33.92
N ASN A 213 -54.56 -21.90 33.45
CA ASN A 213 -55.87 -22.31 32.87
C ASN A 213 -56.25 -21.85 31.43
N GLU A 214 -57.00 -22.61 30.60
CA GLU A 214 -57.53 -24.01 30.65
C GLU A 214 -57.83 -24.58 29.22
N GLU A 215 -58.25 -25.85 29.10
CA GLU A 215 -58.36 -26.63 27.84
C GLU A 215 -59.83 -26.94 27.40
N ILE A 216 -60.08 -27.40 26.16
CA ILE A 216 -61.43 -27.54 25.54
C ILE A 216 -61.76 -28.95 24.99
N VAL A 217 -63.05 -29.30 25.04
CA VAL A 217 -63.67 -30.64 24.90
C VAL A 217 -64.04 -31.04 23.45
N THR A 218 -64.07 -32.36 23.14
CA THR A 218 -64.91 -32.95 22.06
C THR A 218 -65.37 -34.40 22.32
N ALA A 219 -66.67 -34.66 22.05
CA ALA A 219 -67.37 -35.91 21.63
C ALA A 219 -66.94 -37.30 22.20
N THR A 220 -67.77 -38.16 22.81
CA THR A 220 -69.17 -38.64 22.64
C THR A 220 -69.42 -39.72 21.57
N GLU A 221 -69.63 -40.96 22.01
CA GLU A 221 -70.47 -42.01 21.38
C GLU A 221 -71.22 -42.80 22.49
N GLU A 222 -72.35 -43.45 22.16
CA GLU A 222 -73.18 -44.23 23.10
C GLU A 222 -73.77 -45.51 22.43
N ASN A 223 -74.25 -46.45 23.27
CA ASN A 223 -75.21 -47.54 22.96
C ASN A 223 -74.69 -48.74 22.12
N LEU A 224 -75.06 -50.01 22.35
CA LEU A 224 -76.04 -50.64 23.28
C LEU A 224 -75.68 -52.15 23.52
N GLU A 225 -76.23 -52.79 24.56
CA GLU A 225 -75.93 -54.19 24.97
C GLU A 225 -76.90 -55.28 24.45
N SER A 226 -76.39 -56.51 24.25
CA SER A 226 -77.05 -57.83 24.49
C SER A 226 -76.15 -58.98 24.00
N GLY A 227 -76.00 -60.15 24.62
CA GLY A 227 -76.49 -60.69 25.90
C GLY A 227 -76.15 -62.20 26.01
N GLU A 228 -75.98 -62.74 27.23
CA GLU A 228 -75.80 -64.18 27.54
C GLU A 228 -77.18 -64.91 27.60
N GLU A 229 -77.38 -66.23 27.67
CA GLU A 229 -76.53 -67.44 27.79
C GLU A 229 -76.71 -68.35 26.53
N GLU A 230 -76.63 -69.69 26.42
CA GLU A 230 -76.53 -70.89 27.30
C GLU A 230 -75.73 -71.99 26.52
N THR A 231 -75.11 -72.99 27.18
CA THR A 231 -74.28 -74.03 26.53
C THR A 231 -75.00 -75.38 26.30
N VAL A 232 -74.83 -76.01 25.12
CA VAL A 232 -75.17 -77.43 24.89
C VAL A 232 -74.14 -78.13 23.99
N GLU A 233 -73.65 -79.30 24.43
CA GLU A 233 -72.77 -80.23 23.71
C GLU A 233 -73.16 -81.68 24.06
N PRO A 234 -72.73 -82.72 23.32
CA PRO A 234 -72.40 -82.77 21.88
C PRO A 234 -73.07 -83.97 21.15
N VAL A 235 -73.24 -83.90 19.83
CA VAL A 235 -73.59 -85.08 18.99
C VAL A 235 -72.79 -85.05 17.69
N VAL A 236 -71.57 -85.58 17.73
CA VAL A 236 -70.58 -85.43 16.65
C VAL A 236 -71.05 -86.09 15.35
N SER A 237 -71.36 -85.26 14.36
CA SER A 237 -71.70 -85.68 13.00
C SER A 237 -70.47 -85.79 12.10
N ASP A 238 -70.53 -86.58 11.01
CA ASP A 238 -69.41 -86.67 10.06
C ASP A 238 -69.13 -85.35 9.30
N ALA A 239 -70.04 -84.38 9.37
CA ALA A 239 -69.80 -83.02 8.88
C ALA A 239 -68.80 -82.24 9.76
N GLU A 240 -68.80 -82.44 11.08
CA GLU A 240 -67.86 -81.77 11.99
C GLU A 240 -66.42 -82.24 11.77
N LYS A 241 -66.22 -83.53 11.48
CA LYS A 241 -64.90 -84.08 11.14
C LYS A 241 -64.34 -83.46 9.86
N ASN A 242 -65.18 -83.25 8.85
CA ASN A 242 -64.77 -82.59 7.61
C ASN A 242 -64.41 -81.12 7.86
N ASN A 243 -65.20 -80.40 8.66
CA ASN A 243 -64.93 -79.01 9.06
C ASN A 243 -63.64 -78.90 9.91
N GLU A 244 -63.35 -79.90 10.75
CA GLU A 244 -62.12 -79.94 11.53
C GLU A 244 -60.89 -80.27 10.66
N GLU A 245 -61.00 -81.18 9.70
CA GLU A 245 -59.94 -81.42 8.71
C GLU A 245 -59.68 -80.17 7.84
N GLU A 246 -60.74 -79.46 7.43
CA GLU A 246 -60.62 -78.19 6.69
C GLU A 246 -59.95 -77.10 7.53
N ARG A 247 -60.32 -76.96 8.81
CA ARG A 247 -59.63 -76.06 9.77
C ARG A 247 -58.15 -76.42 9.92
N LEU A 248 -57.80 -77.69 10.06
CA LEU A 248 -56.41 -78.14 10.19
C LEU A 248 -55.59 -77.87 8.92
N ARG A 249 -56.18 -78.04 7.73
CA ARG A 249 -55.56 -77.68 6.45
C ARG A 249 -55.33 -76.17 6.34
N LEU A 250 -56.30 -75.35 6.72
CA LEU A 250 -56.17 -73.88 6.77
C LEU A 250 -55.10 -73.43 7.78
N GLU A 251 -55.00 -74.09 8.95
CA GLU A 251 -53.95 -73.82 9.94
C GLU A 251 -52.56 -74.27 9.44
N GLU A 252 -52.46 -75.33 8.63
CA GLU A 252 -51.21 -75.70 7.95
C GLU A 252 -50.83 -74.70 6.85
N GLU A 253 -51.78 -74.27 6.03
CA GLU A 253 -51.57 -73.25 4.98
C GLU A 253 -51.15 -71.91 5.58
N GLN A 254 -51.82 -71.46 6.66
CA GLN A 254 -51.44 -70.27 7.41
C GLN A 254 -50.03 -70.39 8.01
N ARG A 255 -49.66 -71.54 8.57
CA ARG A 255 -48.28 -71.79 9.06
C ARG A 255 -47.23 -71.71 7.95
N ARG A 256 -47.53 -72.21 6.74
CA ARG A 256 -46.65 -72.10 5.56
C ARG A 256 -46.50 -70.65 5.11
N LEU A 257 -47.59 -69.86 5.09
CA LEU A 257 -47.54 -68.42 4.80
C LEU A 257 -46.74 -67.65 5.86
N ASP A 258 -46.90 -67.99 7.15
CA ASP A 258 -46.13 -67.41 8.25
C ASP A 258 -44.64 -67.78 8.19
N GLU A 259 -44.27 -68.94 7.65
CA GLU A 259 -42.88 -69.32 7.38
C GLU A 259 -42.30 -68.55 6.20
N ILE A 260 -43.02 -68.45 5.08
CA ILE A 260 -42.63 -67.64 3.91
C ILE A 260 -42.39 -66.18 4.32
N ARG A 261 -43.33 -65.56 5.05
CA ARG A 261 -43.19 -64.18 5.54
C ARG A 261 -41.92 -63.97 6.39
N ARG A 262 -41.57 -64.94 7.25
CA ARG A 262 -40.35 -64.86 8.07
C ARG A 262 -39.08 -64.96 7.22
N LEU A 263 -39.07 -65.80 6.19
CA LEU A 263 -37.95 -65.89 5.23
C LEU A 263 -37.84 -64.61 4.38
N GLU A 264 -38.95 -63.99 4.00
CA GLU A 264 -38.96 -62.70 3.32
C GLU A 264 -38.41 -61.59 4.22
N GLU A 265 -38.86 -61.49 5.47
CA GLU A 265 -38.30 -60.55 6.47
C GLU A 265 -36.78 -60.75 6.70
N GLU A 266 -36.31 -62.00 6.79
CA GLU A 266 -34.88 -62.30 6.95
C GLU A 266 -34.09 -61.90 5.69
N SER A 267 -34.64 -62.16 4.50
CA SER A 267 -34.02 -61.75 3.22
C SER A 267 -33.88 -60.22 3.10
N LEU A 268 -34.89 -59.48 3.57
CA LEU A 268 -34.88 -58.01 3.57
C LEU A 268 -33.84 -57.46 4.56
N ARG A 269 -33.71 -58.05 5.75
CA ARG A 269 -32.67 -57.67 6.73
C ARG A 269 -31.26 -57.93 6.20
N LEU A 270 -31.04 -59.04 5.49
CA LEU A 270 -29.75 -59.34 4.86
C LEU A 270 -29.42 -58.38 3.70
N GLU A 271 -30.42 -57.98 2.90
CA GLU A 271 -30.29 -56.96 1.85
C GLU A 271 -29.97 -55.57 2.44
N GLU A 272 -30.63 -55.19 3.54
CA GLU A 272 -30.36 -53.95 4.28
C GLU A 272 -28.93 -53.93 4.87
N ILE A 273 -28.50 -55.01 5.51
CA ILE A 273 -27.11 -55.17 6.01
C ILE A 273 -26.10 -55.03 4.87
N ARG A 274 -26.36 -55.63 3.69
CA ARG A 274 -25.46 -55.50 2.53
C ARG A 274 -25.36 -54.05 2.05
N ARG A 275 -26.47 -53.31 1.99
CA ARG A 275 -26.47 -51.87 1.64
C ARG A 275 -25.66 -51.04 2.64
N ILE A 276 -25.87 -51.26 3.94
CA ILE A 276 -25.11 -50.60 5.00
C ILE A 276 -23.61 -50.91 4.90
N GLU A 277 -23.22 -52.13 4.52
CA GLU A 277 -21.82 -52.46 4.24
C GLU A 277 -21.27 -51.78 2.98
N GLU A 278 -22.02 -51.74 1.88
CA GLU A 278 -21.62 -51.06 0.64
C GLU A 278 -21.48 -49.54 0.87
N GLU A 279 -22.36 -48.93 1.66
CA GLU A 279 -22.30 -47.52 2.04
C GLU A 279 -21.09 -47.24 2.95
N LYS A 280 -20.83 -48.06 3.97
CA LYS A 280 -19.63 -47.98 4.80
C LYS A 280 -18.34 -48.08 3.98
N LYS A 281 -18.30 -48.94 2.95
CA LYS A 281 -17.15 -49.08 2.03
C LYS A 281 -16.94 -47.80 1.22
N ARG A 282 -18.00 -47.15 0.72
CA ARG A 282 -17.93 -45.85 0.03
C ARG A 282 -17.44 -44.72 0.95
N ILE A 283 -17.94 -44.66 2.18
CA ILE A 283 -17.51 -43.66 3.18
C ILE A 283 -16.03 -43.82 3.53
N GLU A 284 -15.55 -45.06 3.74
CA GLU A 284 -14.13 -45.34 3.98
C GLU A 284 -13.24 -45.04 2.76
N GLU A 285 -13.75 -45.20 1.54
CA GLU A 285 -13.03 -44.82 0.31
C GLU A 285 -12.91 -43.29 0.17
N ILE A 286 -14.00 -42.54 0.41
CA ILE A 286 -13.99 -41.07 0.44
C ILE A 286 -13.02 -40.56 1.51
N ARG A 287 -13.08 -41.12 2.72
CA ARG A 287 -12.19 -40.75 3.84
C ARG A 287 -10.71 -40.93 3.49
N ARG A 288 -10.36 -41.95 2.70
CA ARG A 288 -8.98 -42.15 2.21
C ARG A 288 -8.59 -41.14 1.13
N GLN A 289 -9.50 -40.80 0.22
CA GLN A 289 -9.25 -39.76 -0.77
C GLN A 289 -9.07 -38.38 -0.10
N GLU A 290 -9.82 -38.09 0.96
CA GLU A 290 -9.63 -36.90 1.80
C GLU A 290 -8.28 -36.92 2.54
N GLU A 291 -7.88 -38.05 3.16
CA GLU A 291 -6.56 -38.20 3.80
C GLU A 291 -5.40 -38.04 2.80
N GLU A 292 -5.55 -38.53 1.56
CA GLU A 292 -4.56 -38.40 0.50
C GLU A 292 -4.47 -36.95 -0.03
N GLN A 293 -5.62 -36.30 -0.27
CA GLN A 293 -5.66 -34.88 -0.64
C GLN A 293 -5.07 -33.97 0.44
N GLN A 294 -5.36 -34.23 1.73
CA GLN A 294 -4.79 -33.48 2.85
C GLN A 294 -3.25 -33.66 2.94
N ARG A 295 -2.72 -34.84 2.61
CA ARG A 295 -1.27 -35.07 2.53
C ARG A 295 -0.63 -34.28 1.39
N ILE A 296 -1.21 -34.35 0.19
CA ILE A 296 -0.74 -33.62 -1.00
C ILE A 296 -0.78 -32.10 -0.74
N GLU A 297 -1.85 -31.59 -0.12
CA GLU A 297 -1.91 -30.18 0.24
C GLU A 297 -0.88 -29.80 1.32
N LEU A 298 -0.68 -30.62 2.35
CA LEU A 298 0.30 -30.36 3.40
C LEU A 298 1.73 -30.33 2.85
N GLU A 299 2.06 -31.25 1.94
CA GLU A 299 3.35 -31.30 1.25
C GLU A 299 3.57 -30.06 0.37
N ARG A 300 2.56 -29.67 -0.43
CA ARG A 300 2.57 -28.41 -1.20
C ARG A 300 2.79 -27.19 -0.28
N ARG A 301 2.08 -27.11 0.85
CA ARG A 301 2.24 -26.02 1.84
C ARG A 301 3.60 -26.07 2.55
N GLU A 302 4.31 -27.20 2.59
CA GLU A 302 5.70 -27.25 3.05
C GLU A 302 6.69 -26.80 1.97
N GLU A 303 6.51 -27.23 0.72
CA GLU A 303 7.34 -26.79 -0.41
C GLU A 303 7.23 -25.28 -0.62
N GLU A 304 6.02 -24.73 -0.61
CA GLU A 304 5.73 -23.30 -0.70
C GLU A 304 6.46 -22.50 0.40
N ARG A 305 6.40 -22.95 1.66
CA ARG A 305 7.13 -22.32 2.77
C ARG A 305 8.65 -22.42 2.62
N ARG A 306 9.18 -23.52 2.08
CA ARG A 306 10.62 -23.68 1.80
C ARG A 306 11.06 -22.69 0.72
N LEU A 307 10.35 -22.63 -0.40
CA LEU A 307 10.58 -21.67 -1.49
C LEU A 307 10.46 -20.22 -1.01
N GLU A 308 9.50 -19.91 -0.13
CA GLU A 308 9.39 -18.58 0.47
C GLU A 308 10.61 -18.24 1.34
N THR A 309 11.07 -19.16 2.19
CA THR A 309 12.29 -18.94 2.99
C THR A 309 13.55 -18.79 2.13
N GLU A 310 13.66 -19.50 1.01
CA GLU A 310 14.77 -19.36 0.08
C GLU A 310 14.73 -18.02 -0.68
N ARG A 311 13.54 -17.60 -1.16
CA ARG A 311 13.33 -16.26 -1.75
C ARG A 311 13.72 -15.15 -0.78
N ARG A 312 13.23 -15.21 0.46
CA ARG A 312 13.56 -14.22 1.52
C ARG A 312 15.08 -14.17 1.78
N ALA A 313 15.74 -15.32 1.83
CA ALA A 313 17.19 -15.40 2.01
C ALA A 313 17.99 -14.93 0.77
N GLU A 314 17.49 -15.11 -0.45
CA GLU A 314 18.09 -14.52 -1.66
C GLU A 314 17.92 -12.99 -1.68
N GLU A 315 16.75 -12.49 -1.29
CA GLU A 315 16.49 -11.05 -1.20
C GLU A 315 17.35 -10.38 -0.12
N GLU A 316 17.50 -11.00 1.05
CA GLU A 316 18.41 -10.51 2.09
C GLU A 316 19.87 -10.46 1.60
N ARG A 317 20.34 -11.48 0.87
CA ARG A 317 21.67 -11.48 0.23
C ARG A 317 21.84 -10.34 -0.78
N LYS A 318 20.83 -10.06 -1.62
CA LYS A 318 20.82 -8.93 -2.57
C LYS A 318 20.87 -7.58 -1.85
N ARG A 319 20.06 -7.40 -0.79
CA ARG A 319 20.06 -6.20 0.05
C ARG A 319 21.42 -6.00 0.75
N GLU A 320 22.07 -7.06 1.20
CA GLU A 320 23.41 -7.00 1.81
C GLU A 320 24.51 -6.64 0.78
N GLU A 321 24.42 -7.17 -0.44
CA GLU A 321 25.33 -6.83 -1.55
C GLU A 321 25.16 -5.37 -2.02
N GLU A 322 23.92 -4.90 -2.15
CA GLU A 322 23.63 -3.50 -2.48
C GLU A 322 24.10 -2.54 -1.37
N ALA A 323 23.88 -2.88 -0.09
CA ALA A 323 24.38 -2.10 1.04
C ALA A 323 25.92 -2.01 1.04
N LYS A 324 26.63 -3.10 0.72
CA LYS A 324 28.11 -3.10 0.55
C LYS A 324 28.54 -2.20 -0.60
N LEU A 325 27.85 -2.25 -1.74
CA LEU A 325 28.11 -1.37 -2.89
C LEU A 325 27.84 0.11 -2.56
N GLN A 326 26.77 0.41 -1.82
CA GLN A 326 26.44 1.76 -1.36
C GLN A 326 27.48 2.28 -0.37
N GLU A 327 27.96 1.45 0.57
CA GLU A 327 29.01 1.84 1.51
C GLU A 327 30.37 2.05 0.80
N GLN A 328 30.69 1.24 -0.23
CA GLN A 328 31.87 1.47 -1.07
C GLN A 328 31.76 2.83 -1.80
N ARG A 329 30.63 3.12 -2.46
CA ARG A 329 30.40 4.42 -3.12
C ARG A 329 30.51 5.58 -2.12
N ARG A 330 30.03 5.41 -0.89
CA ARG A 330 30.18 6.42 0.19
C ARG A 330 31.66 6.64 0.56
N LYS A 331 32.45 5.58 0.69
CA LYS A 331 33.91 5.65 0.96
C LYS A 331 34.66 6.31 -0.20
N GLU A 332 34.30 6.00 -1.45
CA GLU A 332 34.87 6.64 -2.64
C GLU A 332 34.57 8.14 -2.69
N GLN A 333 33.33 8.55 -2.37
CA GLN A 333 32.95 9.97 -2.24
C GLN A 333 33.65 10.68 -1.07
N GLU A 334 33.83 10.01 0.06
CA GLU A 334 34.54 10.55 1.24
C GLU A 334 36.03 10.76 0.94
N GLU A 335 36.67 9.81 0.24
CA GLU A 335 38.03 9.98 -0.29
C GLU A 335 38.12 11.09 -1.34
N GLU A 336 37.16 11.20 -2.27
CA GLU A 336 37.18 12.26 -3.27
C GLU A 336 37.03 13.64 -2.63
N HIS A 337 36.11 13.78 -1.67
CA HIS A 337 35.94 14.98 -0.87
C HIS A 337 37.21 15.34 -0.10
N LYS A 338 37.85 14.36 0.54
CA LYS A 338 39.14 14.55 1.22
C LYS A 338 40.23 15.04 0.27
N ARG A 339 40.38 14.42 -0.92
CA ARG A 339 41.35 14.86 -1.95
C ARG A 339 41.08 16.29 -2.42
N ARG A 340 39.81 16.66 -2.64
CA ARG A 340 39.39 18.04 -2.98
C ARG A 340 39.73 19.03 -1.86
N MET A 341 39.54 18.66 -0.60
CA MET A 341 39.91 19.50 0.56
C MET A 341 41.44 19.66 0.72
N GLU A 342 42.21 18.58 0.52
CA GLU A 342 43.68 18.64 0.51
C GLU A 342 44.22 19.51 -0.63
N GLU A 343 43.57 19.51 -1.80
CA GLU A 343 43.90 20.42 -2.90
C GLU A 343 43.53 21.87 -2.56
N TYR A 344 42.36 22.12 -1.96
CA TYR A 344 41.95 23.45 -1.50
C TYR A 344 42.94 24.04 -0.49
N HIS A 345 43.34 23.27 0.53
CA HIS A 345 44.33 23.71 1.52
C HIS A 345 45.70 23.99 0.89
N ARG A 346 46.13 23.21 -0.10
CA ARG A 346 47.36 23.45 -0.86
C ARG A 346 47.31 24.76 -1.65
N ARG A 347 46.23 24.98 -2.41
CA ARG A 347 45.99 26.23 -3.17
C ARG A 347 45.91 27.45 -2.24
N GLU A 348 45.32 27.30 -1.06
CA GLU A 348 45.29 28.37 -0.06
C GLU A 348 46.68 28.66 0.52
N GLN A 349 47.48 27.63 0.82
CA GLN A 349 48.86 27.82 1.28
C GLN A 349 49.73 28.51 0.23
N GLU A 350 49.61 28.11 -1.05
CA GLU A 350 50.25 28.78 -2.19
C GLU A 350 49.81 30.24 -2.30
N ARG A 351 48.52 30.55 -2.08
CA ARG A 351 48.00 31.93 -2.04
C ARG A 351 48.60 32.75 -0.90
N GLN A 352 48.68 32.19 0.30
CA GLN A 352 49.28 32.84 1.47
C GLN A 352 50.76 33.14 1.26
N ASP A 353 51.53 32.19 0.71
CA ASP A 353 52.96 32.40 0.45
C ASP A 353 53.20 33.34 -0.75
N ALA A 354 52.30 33.38 -1.74
CA ALA A 354 52.32 34.39 -2.80
C ALA A 354 52.01 35.81 -2.27
N LEU A 355 51.12 35.94 -1.28
CA LEU A 355 50.85 37.21 -0.59
C LEU A 355 52.07 37.68 0.19
N LYS A 356 52.70 36.83 1.02
CA LYS A 356 53.95 37.15 1.74
C LYS A 356 55.06 37.61 0.78
N ARG A 357 55.25 36.90 -0.34
CA ARG A 357 56.23 37.29 -1.38
C ARG A 357 55.93 38.66 -2.00
N ARG A 358 54.65 39.02 -2.16
CA ARG A 358 54.24 40.37 -2.57
C ARG A 358 54.55 41.42 -1.50
N GLU A 359 54.23 41.16 -0.23
CA GLU A 359 54.54 42.07 0.88
C GLU A 359 56.04 42.31 1.03
N GLU A 360 56.87 41.26 0.90
CA GLU A 360 58.33 41.41 0.88
C GLU A 360 58.87 42.17 -0.34
N GLN A 361 58.20 42.10 -1.49
CA GLN A 361 58.55 42.90 -2.67
C GLN A 361 58.11 44.36 -2.51
N ILE A 362 56.98 44.61 -1.86
CA ILE A 362 56.51 45.96 -1.53
C ILE A 362 57.48 46.60 -0.54
N LYS A 363 57.80 45.94 0.59
CA LYS A 363 58.78 46.44 1.57
C LYS A 363 60.14 46.74 0.95
N ARG A 364 60.66 45.87 0.08
CA ARG A 364 61.93 46.13 -0.64
C ARG A 364 61.84 47.34 -1.57
N ARG A 365 60.71 47.55 -2.25
CA ARG A 365 60.49 48.77 -3.05
C ARG A 365 60.35 50.02 -2.18
N GLU A 366 59.68 49.94 -1.04
CA GLU A 366 59.57 51.04 -0.07
C GLU A 366 60.94 51.40 0.52
N GLU A 367 61.81 50.41 0.77
CA GLU A 367 63.20 50.61 1.20
C GLU A 367 64.08 51.20 0.09
N GLU A 368 63.96 50.73 -1.15
CA GLU A 368 64.63 51.31 -2.33
C GLU A 368 64.15 52.72 -2.66
N GLU A 369 62.85 53.01 -2.50
CA GLU A 369 62.29 54.34 -2.74
C GLU A 369 62.72 55.31 -1.63
N LYS A 370 62.72 54.84 -0.37
CA LYS A 370 63.24 55.61 0.77
C LYS A 370 64.73 55.90 0.67
N SER A 371 65.55 54.99 0.14
CA SER A 371 66.97 55.25 -0.10
C SER A 371 67.18 56.23 -1.27
N ARG A 372 66.43 56.09 -2.37
CA ARG A 372 66.45 57.08 -3.48
C ARG A 372 66.01 58.48 -3.04
N ILE A 373 64.99 58.59 -2.18
CA ILE A 373 64.56 59.86 -1.61
C ILE A 373 65.67 60.48 -0.76
N LEU A 374 66.39 59.67 0.03
CA LEU A 374 67.59 60.09 0.77
C LEU A 374 68.72 60.57 -0.16
N GLU A 375 69.04 59.85 -1.24
CA GLU A 375 70.04 60.30 -2.22
C GLU A 375 69.62 61.60 -2.93
N SER A 376 68.38 61.68 -3.42
CA SER A 376 67.87 62.87 -4.11
C SER A 376 67.80 64.11 -3.21
N SER A 377 67.77 63.95 -1.88
CA SER A 377 67.81 65.07 -0.93
C SER A 377 69.15 65.81 -0.93
N SER A 378 70.17 65.30 -1.63
CA SER A 378 71.47 65.95 -1.82
C SER A 378 71.55 66.92 -3.01
N GLU A 379 70.62 66.85 -3.99
CA GLU A 379 70.57 67.82 -5.10
C GLU A 379 69.51 68.91 -4.88
N LYS A 380 69.96 70.17 -4.91
CA LYS A 380 69.07 71.33 -4.84
C LYS A 380 68.42 71.59 -6.20
N VAL A 381 67.15 71.20 -6.36
CA VAL A 381 66.30 71.64 -7.47
C VAL A 381 65.35 72.75 -6.98
N GLU A 382 65.24 73.83 -7.75
CA GLU A 382 64.38 74.98 -7.41
C GLU A 382 62.88 74.65 -7.50
N LYS A 383 62.08 75.34 -6.69
CA LYS A 383 60.62 75.26 -6.75
C LYS A 383 60.08 75.86 -8.06
N LYS A 384 59.11 75.18 -8.69
CA LYS A 384 58.05 75.84 -9.46
C LYS A 384 56.78 74.99 -9.56
N ASP A 385 55.79 75.43 -8.78
CA ASP A 385 54.32 75.45 -8.97
C ASP A 385 53.54 74.21 -9.47
N PRO A 386 52.31 73.98 -8.95
CA PRO A 386 51.62 72.69 -9.11
C PRO A 386 50.55 72.70 -10.21
N CYS A 387 50.38 71.55 -10.88
CA CYS A 387 49.13 71.22 -11.60
C CYS A 387 49.00 69.72 -11.89
N VAL A 388 47.82 69.31 -12.38
CA VAL A 388 47.41 67.94 -12.76
C VAL A 388 47.20 66.98 -11.58
N HIS A 389 45.92 66.78 -11.23
CA HIS A 389 45.44 65.59 -10.51
C HIS A 389 44.44 64.84 -11.40
N TYR A 390 44.39 63.51 -11.27
CA TYR A 390 43.61 62.62 -12.15
C TYR A 390 42.08 62.72 -11.91
N PRO A 391 41.23 62.41 -12.92
CA PRO A 391 39.79 62.33 -12.76
C PRO A 391 39.37 61.12 -11.91
N VAL A 392 38.38 61.33 -11.03
CA VAL A 392 37.77 60.27 -10.21
C VAL A 392 36.65 59.60 -11.01
N LEU A 393 36.72 58.27 -11.17
CA LEU A 393 35.61 57.47 -11.69
C LEU A 393 34.81 56.86 -10.54
N THR A 394 33.58 57.33 -10.34
CA THR A 394 32.59 56.72 -9.44
C THR A 394 31.28 56.48 -10.19
N GLN A 395 31.07 55.25 -10.66
CA GLN A 395 29.77 54.82 -11.20
C GLN A 395 28.82 54.43 -10.06
N GLY A 396 28.03 55.38 -9.59
CA GLY A 396 26.92 55.11 -8.68
C GLY A 396 25.81 54.33 -9.39
N HIS A 397 25.66 53.04 -9.08
CA HIS A 397 24.48 52.27 -9.48
C HIS A 397 23.25 52.73 -8.70
N SER A 398 22.17 53.08 -9.40
CA SER A 398 20.84 53.22 -8.82
C SER A 398 19.83 52.45 -9.67
N ILE A 399 19.55 51.20 -9.29
CA ILE A 399 18.49 50.38 -9.90
C ILE A 399 17.21 50.57 -9.09
N SER A 400 16.36 51.50 -9.53
CA SER A 400 15.00 51.64 -9.01
C SER A 400 14.12 50.50 -9.53
N ARG A 401 13.92 49.45 -8.73
CA ARG A 401 12.85 48.47 -8.98
C ARG A 401 11.51 49.04 -8.52
N SER A 402 10.67 49.42 -9.47
CA SER A 402 9.22 49.54 -9.24
C SER A 402 8.65 48.16 -8.89
N ILE A 403 7.74 48.11 -7.92
CA ILE A 403 6.93 46.92 -7.64
C ILE A 403 5.63 47.08 -8.40
N GLU A 404 5.61 46.63 -9.65
CA GLU A 404 4.37 46.46 -10.40
C GLU A 404 3.73 45.13 -10.03
N ALA A 405 2.48 45.18 -9.55
CA ALA A 405 1.72 44.00 -9.19
C ALA A 405 1.40 43.18 -10.45
N ARG A 406 2.16 42.09 -10.67
CA ARG A 406 1.79 41.10 -11.67
C ARG A 406 0.44 40.50 -11.30
N HIS A 407 -0.52 40.59 -12.22
CA HIS A 407 -1.55 39.56 -12.30
C HIS A 407 -0.84 38.22 -12.51
N GLU A 408 -0.97 37.32 -11.55
CA GLU A 408 -0.38 35.99 -11.64
C GLU A 408 -1.13 35.20 -12.71
N TYR A 409 -0.55 35.13 -13.91
CA TYR A 409 -0.99 34.18 -14.94
C TYR A 409 -0.80 32.78 -14.36
N VAL A 410 -1.89 32.18 -13.87
CA VAL A 410 -1.85 30.89 -13.19
C VAL A 410 -1.61 29.78 -14.22
N GLU A 411 -0.33 29.55 -14.51
CA GLU A 411 0.16 28.56 -15.47
C GLU A 411 -0.51 27.20 -15.28
N ASP A 412 -0.82 26.54 -16.40
CA ASP A 412 -1.37 25.19 -16.39
C ASP A 412 -0.38 24.23 -15.72
N PRO A 413 -0.77 23.47 -14.68
CA PRO A 413 0.09 22.47 -14.04
C PRO A 413 0.72 21.49 -15.03
N CYS A 414 0.05 21.16 -16.15
CA CYS A 414 0.62 20.29 -17.17
C CYS A 414 1.78 20.93 -17.96
N LEU A 415 1.81 22.25 -18.11
CA LEU A 415 2.82 22.98 -18.90
C LEU A 415 4.11 23.29 -18.12
N LYS A 416 4.13 23.05 -16.80
CA LYS A 416 5.36 23.07 -16.01
C LYS A 416 6.28 21.93 -16.48
N LYS A 417 7.55 22.29 -16.72
CA LYS A 417 8.58 21.45 -17.35
C LYS A 417 9.28 20.55 -16.36
#